data_AF-T1AWG7-F1
#
_entry.id   AF-T1AWG7-F1
#
_cell.length_a   1.000
_cell.length_b   1.000
_cell.length_c   1.000
_cell.angle_alpha   90.00
_cell.angle_beta   90.00
_cell.angle_gamma   90.00
#
_symmetry.space_group_name_H-M   'P 1'
#
loop_
_entity.id
_entity.type
_entity.pdbx_description
1 polymer ?
#
loop_
_entity_poly.entity_id
_entity_poly.type
_entity_poly.pdbx_seq_one_letter_code
_entity_poly.pdbx_strand_id
1 'polypeptide(L)'
;MPVSPDKMNLVVFEPLKLERPWTLATYRTIGGYQIWEKILAEKPPREQIIDAVKASGLRGRGGAGFPTGVKWSFMPRNSPAQKYLVCNSDESEPGTCHDRDILRYNPHALIEGLAIAGYATNSTVAYNYIRGEFLGEPVPRFDAAL
;
A
#
# COMPACT_ATOMS: atom_id res chain seq x y z
N MET A 1 19.51 -23.00 -19.27
CA MET A 1 19.48 -21.54 -19.09
C MET A 1 20.19 -21.25 -17.77
N PRO A 2 21.29 -20.48 -17.73
CA PRO A 2 21.90 -20.12 -16.46
C PRO A 2 20.90 -19.22 -15.71
N VAL A 3 20.54 -19.62 -14.49
CA VAL A 3 19.75 -18.80 -13.58
C VAL A 3 20.64 -17.62 -13.22
N SER A 4 20.28 -16.42 -13.69
CA SER A 4 20.92 -15.17 -13.27
C SER A 4 20.97 -15.14 -11.73
N PRO A 5 22.08 -14.78 -11.09
CA PRO A 5 22.15 -14.69 -9.64
C PRO A 5 21.02 -13.77 -9.15
N ASP A 6 20.26 -14.30 -8.19
CA ASP A 6 19.08 -13.74 -7.53
C ASP A 6 18.79 -12.28 -7.86
N LYS A 7 17.94 -12.04 -8.86
CA LYS A 7 17.39 -10.70 -9.10
C LYS A 7 16.51 -10.36 -7.89
N MET A 8 17.04 -9.57 -6.96
CA MET A 8 16.29 -9.05 -5.82
C MET A 8 14.97 -8.44 -6.31
N ASN A 9 13.84 -8.95 -5.82
CA ASN A 9 12.55 -8.36 -6.09
C ASN A 9 12.32 -7.21 -5.10
N LEU A 10 12.56 -5.98 -5.55
CA LEU A 10 12.47 -4.80 -4.69
C LEU A 10 11.03 -4.35 -4.44
N VAL A 11 10.06 -4.76 -5.29
CA VAL A 11 8.63 -4.41 -5.22
C VAL A 11 8.43 -2.93 -4.86
N VAL A 12 8.17 -2.62 -3.59
CA VAL A 12 7.93 -1.27 -3.06
C VAL A 12 9.15 -0.34 -3.14
N PHE A 13 10.36 -0.89 -3.23
CA PHE A 13 11.61 -0.15 -3.35
C PHE A 13 12.17 -0.13 -4.78
N GLU A 14 11.47 -0.74 -5.75
CA GLU A 14 11.88 -0.72 -7.17
C GLU A 14 12.08 0.70 -7.73
N PRO A 15 11.26 1.72 -7.36
CA PRO A 15 11.47 3.09 -7.84
C PRO A 15 12.74 3.75 -7.33
N LEU A 16 13.38 3.30 -6.23
CA LEU A 16 14.49 4.05 -5.58
C LEU A 16 15.65 4.40 -6.53
N LYS A 17 15.86 3.58 -7.57
CA LYS A 17 16.91 3.78 -8.58
C LYS A 17 16.54 4.76 -9.69
N LEU A 18 15.30 5.23 -9.73
CA LEU A 18 14.76 6.09 -10.77
C LEU A 18 14.86 7.56 -10.35
N GLU A 19 14.91 8.44 -11.35
CA GLU A 19 14.85 9.87 -11.10
C GLU A 19 13.45 10.28 -10.64
N ARG A 20 13.39 11.12 -9.60
CA ARG A 20 12.14 11.63 -8.99
C ARG A 20 11.11 10.50 -8.78
N PRO A 21 11.47 9.47 -7.99
CA PRO A 21 10.71 8.23 -7.90
C PRO A 21 9.31 8.39 -7.31
N TRP A 22 9.09 9.47 -6.56
CA TRP A 22 7.81 9.81 -5.94
C TRP A 22 6.75 10.34 -6.90
N THR A 23 7.07 10.57 -8.17
CA THR A 23 6.12 11.16 -9.12
C THR A 23 5.23 10.11 -9.77
N LEU A 24 3.99 10.52 -10.11
CA LEU A 24 3.05 9.67 -10.82
C LEU A 24 3.64 9.15 -12.14
N ALA A 25 4.31 10.01 -12.90
CA ALA A 25 4.94 9.65 -14.17
C ALA A 25 5.94 8.49 -13.99
N THR A 26 6.84 8.59 -13.00
CA THR A 26 7.79 7.53 -12.70
C THR A 26 7.08 6.25 -12.24
N TYR A 27 6.08 6.37 -11.36
CA TYR A 27 5.32 5.21 -10.89
C TYR A 27 4.61 4.45 -12.03
N ARG A 28 4.08 5.16 -13.02
CA ARG A 28 3.46 4.58 -14.22
C ARG A 28 4.45 3.81 -15.10
N THR A 29 5.69 4.27 -15.21
CA THR A 29 6.71 3.60 -16.06
C THR A 29 7.07 2.19 -15.58
N ILE A 30 6.87 1.90 -14.29
CA ILE A 30 7.10 0.57 -13.70
C ILE A 30 5.80 -0.24 -13.52
N GLY A 31 4.70 0.19 -14.14
CA GLY A 31 3.41 -0.50 -14.10
C GLY A 31 2.51 -0.14 -12.92
N GLY A 32 2.78 0.96 -12.21
CA GLY A 32 1.92 1.47 -11.15
C GLY A 32 0.48 1.75 -11.62
N TYR A 33 -0.48 1.54 -10.74
CA TYR A 33 -1.93 1.66 -10.96
C TYR A 33 -2.56 0.69 -11.95
N GLN A 34 -1.81 -0.19 -12.63
CA GLN A 34 -2.37 -1.16 -13.57
C GLN A 34 -3.36 -2.12 -12.89
N ILE A 35 -3.04 -2.56 -11.66
CA ILE A 35 -3.91 -3.46 -10.90
C ILE A 35 -5.15 -2.71 -10.43
N TRP A 36 -5.00 -1.48 -9.96
CA TRP A 36 -6.14 -0.65 -9.60
C TRP A 36 -7.09 -0.39 -10.77
N GLU A 37 -6.56 -0.04 -11.94
CA GLU A 37 -7.35 0.17 -13.17
C GLU A 37 -8.10 -1.11 -13.57
N LYS A 38 -7.45 -2.26 -13.47
CA LYS A 38 -8.09 -3.56 -13.71
C LYS A 38 -9.26 -3.81 -12.75
N ILE A 39 -9.06 -3.55 -11.45
CA ILE A 39 -10.13 -3.69 -10.44
C ILE A 39 -11.31 -2.77 -10.74
N LEU A 40 -11.06 -1.53 -11.17
CA LEU A 40 -12.12 -0.58 -11.52
C LEU A 40 -12.90 -1.01 -12.78
N ALA A 41 -12.20 -1.58 -13.77
CA ALA A 41 -12.81 -2.05 -15.01
C ALA A 41 -13.63 -3.33 -14.81
N GLU A 42 -13.06 -4.33 -14.13
CA GLU A 42 -13.66 -5.66 -13.97
C GLU A 42 -14.64 -5.74 -12.80
N LYS A 43 -14.47 -4.88 -11.79
CA LYS A 43 -15.25 -4.86 -10.54
C LYS A 43 -15.39 -6.26 -9.94
N PRO A 44 -14.27 -6.97 -9.67
CA PRO A 44 -14.33 -8.32 -9.15
C PRO A 44 -15.04 -8.35 -7.79
N PRO A 45 -15.67 -9.48 -7.41
CA PRO A 45 -16.18 -9.67 -6.06
C PRO A 45 -15.09 -9.37 -5.03
N ARG A 46 -15.43 -8.63 -3.97
CA ARG A 46 -14.46 -8.20 -2.95
C ARG A 46 -13.81 -9.39 -2.25
N GLU A 47 -14.56 -10.47 -2.12
CA GLU A 47 -14.15 -11.78 -1.63
C GLU A 47 -12.93 -12.31 -2.37
N GLN A 48 -12.88 -12.17 -3.70
CA GLN A 48 -11.76 -12.65 -4.51
C GLN A 48 -10.45 -11.95 -4.12
N ILE A 49 -10.50 -10.65 -3.86
CA ILE A 49 -9.32 -9.88 -3.44
C ILE A 49 -8.92 -10.29 -2.01
N ILE A 50 -9.88 -10.42 -1.10
CA ILE A 50 -9.62 -10.86 0.28
C ILE A 50 -8.99 -12.26 0.29
N ASP A 51 -9.49 -13.19 -0.52
CA ASP A 51 -9.00 -14.55 -0.57
C ASP A 51 -7.63 -14.65 -1.26
N ALA A 52 -7.35 -13.82 -2.27
CA ALA A 52 -6.01 -13.67 -2.83
C ALA A 52 -5.01 -13.18 -1.76
N VAL A 53 -5.39 -12.20 -0.93
CA VAL A 53 -4.53 -11.72 0.18
C VAL A 53 -4.35 -12.80 1.25
N LYS A 54 -5.38 -13.59 1.58
CA LYS A 54 -5.23 -14.75 2.49
C LYS A 54 -4.26 -15.79 1.91
N ALA A 55 -4.44 -16.16 0.65
CA ALA A 55 -3.61 -17.15 -0.03
C ALA A 55 -2.14 -16.70 -0.15
N SER A 56 -1.89 -15.39 -0.26
CA SER A 56 -0.52 -14.84 -0.28
C SER A 56 0.25 -15.03 1.02
N GLY A 57 -0.43 -15.31 2.14
CA GLY A 57 0.20 -15.38 3.46
C GLY A 57 0.67 -14.02 3.99
N LEU A 58 0.18 -12.90 3.46
CA LEU A 58 0.56 -11.56 3.92
C LEU A 58 0.26 -11.38 5.41
N ARG A 59 1.30 -11.04 6.17
CA ARG A 59 1.23 -10.72 7.60
C ARG A 59 1.40 -9.22 7.83
N GLY A 60 0.82 -8.72 8.91
CA GLY A 60 0.98 -7.33 9.34
C GLY A 60 2.45 -6.98 9.58
N ARG A 61 2.89 -5.84 9.04
CA ARG A 61 4.30 -5.41 9.05
C ARG A 61 4.64 -4.38 10.14
N GLY A 62 3.65 -3.82 10.83
CA GLY A 62 3.86 -2.97 12.01
C GLY A 62 4.08 -3.73 13.32
N GLY A 63 4.83 -4.84 13.30
CA GLY A 63 5.18 -5.63 14.49
C GLY A 63 4.21 -6.75 14.92
N ALA A 64 2.90 -6.56 14.80
CA ALA A 64 1.93 -7.55 15.31
C ALA A 64 1.92 -8.90 14.56
N GLY A 65 2.30 -8.93 13.28
CA GLY A 65 2.39 -10.16 12.50
C GLY A 65 1.06 -10.90 12.24
N PHE A 66 -0.09 -10.28 12.48
CA PHE A 66 -1.41 -10.90 12.25
C PHE A 66 -1.70 -11.09 10.75
N PRO A 67 -2.31 -12.21 10.30
CA PRO A 67 -2.63 -12.41 8.88
C PRO A 67 -3.61 -11.35 8.32
N THR A 68 -3.16 -10.57 7.34
CA THR A 68 -3.91 -9.41 6.82
C THR A 68 -5.22 -9.81 6.16
N GLY A 69 -5.23 -10.89 5.36
CA GLY A 69 -6.45 -11.36 4.71
C GLY A 69 -7.52 -11.86 5.69
N VAL A 70 -7.09 -12.44 6.83
CA VAL A 70 -8.00 -12.82 7.92
C VAL A 70 -8.55 -11.58 8.61
N LYS A 71 -7.69 -10.60 8.92
CA LYS A 71 -8.12 -9.30 9.49
C LYS A 71 -9.20 -8.64 8.63
N TRP A 72 -9.02 -8.61 7.31
CA TRP A 72 -10.00 -8.03 6.39
C TRP A 72 -11.32 -8.81 6.36
N SER A 73 -11.27 -10.14 6.53
CA SER A 73 -12.48 -10.97 6.54
C SER A 73 -13.40 -10.76 7.74
N PHE A 74 -12.91 -10.12 8.81
CA PHE A 74 -13.74 -9.73 9.95
C PHE A 74 -14.60 -8.49 9.69
N MET A 75 -14.33 -7.74 8.62
CA MET A 75 -15.10 -6.53 8.32
C MET A 75 -16.56 -6.88 7.97
N PRO A 76 -17.56 -6.22 8.59
CA PRO A 76 -18.97 -6.50 8.31
C PRO A 76 -19.32 -6.25 6.84
N ARG A 77 -19.74 -7.27 6.08
CA ARG A 77 -19.95 -7.14 4.62
C ARG A 77 -21.06 -6.14 4.26
N ASN A 78 -22.18 -6.22 4.97
CA ASN A 78 -23.43 -5.53 4.65
C ASN A 78 -23.79 -4.43 5.66
N SER A 79 -22.83 -3.93 6.44
CA SER A 79 -23.11 -2.82 7.35
C SER A 79 -23.42 -1.56 6.54
N PRO A 80 -24.53 -0.86 6.83
CA PRO A 80 -24.84 0.43 6.21
C PRO A 80 -23.97 1.56 6.77
N ALA A 81 -23.23 1.32 7.85
CA ALA A 81 -22.33 2.31 8.43
C ALA A 81 -21.14 2.58 7.51
N GLN A 82 -20.71 3.84 7.50
CA GLN A 82 -19.50 4.23 6.81
C GLN A 82 -18.28 3.51 7.41
N LYS A 83 -17.41 3.00 6.53
CA LYS A 83 -16.19 2.30 6.91
C LYS A 83 -14.98 3.14 6.52
N TYR A 84 -13.97 3.06 7.37
CA TYR A 84 -12.74 3.83 7.21
C TYR A 84 -11.54 2.90 7.17
N LEU A 85 -10.56 3.28 6.37
CA LEU A 85 -9.20 2.75 6.46
C LEU A 85 -8.30 3.72 7.19
N VAL A 86 -7.38 3.15 7.96
CA VAL A 86 -6.31 3.90 8.62
C VAL A 86 -4.99 3.25 8.23
N CYS A 87 -4.16 4.00 7.52
CA CYS A 87 -2.74 3.69 7.39
C CYS A 87 -2.03 4.24 8.62
N ASN A 88 -1.30 3.37 9.31
CA ASN A 88 -0.43 3.77 10.41
C ASN A 88 0.97 3.98 9.86
N SER A 89 1.32 5.23 9.56
CA SER A 89 2.66 5.66 9.15
C SER A 89 3.42 6.32 10.32
N ASP A 90 3.08 5.96 11.56
CA ASP A 90 3.82 6.33 12.78
C ASP A 90 5.00 5.37 13.01
N GLU A 91 6.07 5.61 12.27
CA GLU A 91 7.32 4.84 12.40
C GLU A 91 8.16 5.37 13.56
N SER A 92 7.79 5.02 14.80
CA SER A 92 8.39 5.57 16.03
C SER A 92 9.29 4.61 16.83
N GLU A 93 9.32 3.33 16.46
CA GLU A 93 10.20 2.34 17.10
C GLU A 93 11.68 2.60 16.75
N PRO A 94 12.60 2.66 17.73
CA PRO A 94 14.02 2.86 17.46
C PRO A 94 14.61 1.79 16.53
N GLY A 95 15.27 2.22 15.46
CA GLY A 95 15.88 1.33 14.46
C GLY A 95 14.98 0.98 13.27
N THR A 96 13.69 1.30 13.33
CA THR A 96 12.74 1.14 12.22
C THR A 96 12.78 2.37 11.32
N CYS A 97 13.06 2.18 10.02
CA CYS A 97 13.24 3.27 9.05
C CYS A 97 12.81 2.93 7.60
N HIS A 98 11.96 1.92 7.43
CA HIS A 98 11.49 1.46 6.12
C HIS A 98 10.28 2.23 5.59
N ASP A 99 9.33 2.61 6.46
CA ASP A 99 8.09 3.26 6.05
C ASP A 99 8.36 4.69 5.59
N ARG A 100 9.29 5.38 6.27
CA ARG A 100 9.78 6.70 5.85
C ARG A 100 10.21 6.72 4.38
N ASP A 101 10.97 5.73 3.92
CA ASP A 101 11.48 5.73 2.55
C ASP A 101 10.38 5.39 1.53
N ILE A 102 9.41 4.56 1.88
CA ILE A 102 8.24 4.34 1.03
C ILE A 102 7.46 5.64 0.84
N LEU A 103 7.21 6.40 1.91
CA LEU A 103 6.52 7.70 1.83
C LEU A 103 7.30 8.73 1.00
N ARG A 104 8.64 8.71 1.08
CA ARG A 104 9.52 9.67 0.38
C ARG A 104 9.65 9.37 -1.10
N TYR A 105 9.76 8.10 -1.46
CA TYR A 105 10.19 7.68 -2.79
C TYR A 105 9.16 6.87 -3.56
N ASN A 106 8.13 6.33 -2.90
CA ASN A 106 7.07 5.57 -3.56
C ASN A 106 5.68 5.79 -2.89
N PRO A 107 5.22 7.04 -2.71
CA PRO A 107 3.94 7.33 -2.07
C PRO A 107 2.76 6.76 -2.85
N HIS A 108 2.86 6.69 -4.19
CA HIS A 108 1.80 6.14 -5.04
C HIS A 108 1.54 4.65 -4.78
N ALA A 109 2.55 3.85 -4.39
CA ALA A 109 2.31 2.46 -4.00
C ALA A 109 1.47 2.34 -2.72
N LEU A 110 1.67 3.25 -1.77
CA LEU A 110 0.82 3.29 -0.58
C LEU A 110 -0.61 3.71 -0.93
N ILE A 111 -0.77 4.72 -1.78
CA ILE A 111 -2.08 5.20 -2.25
C ILE A 111 -2.83 4.10 -3.02
N GLU A 112 -2.17 3.42 -3.96
CA GLU A 112 -2.76 2.30 -4.70
C GLU A 112 -3.16 1.15 -3.74
N GLY A 113 -2.28 0.80 -2.79
CA GLY A 113 -2.58 -0.21 -1.78
C GLY A 113 -3.80 0.16 -0.91
N LEU A 114 -3.94 1.44 -0.53
CA LEU A 114 -5.11 1.94 0.21
C LEU A 114 -6.38 1.89 -0.62
N ALA A 115 -6.32 2.24 -1.91
CA ALA A 115 -7.47 2.16 -2.81
C ALA A 115 -7.96 0.71 -2.97
N ILE A 116 -7.04 -0.24 -3.19
CA ILE A 116 -7.34 -1.67 -3.31
C ILE A 116 -7.93 -2.21 -2.00
N ALA A 117 -7.32 -1.89 -0.85
CA ALA A 117 -7.85 -2.26 0.45
C ALA A 117 -9.23 -1.65 0.71
N GLY A 118 -9.46 -0.42 0.26
CA GLY A 118 -10.73 0.30 0.40
C GLY A 118 -11.83 -0.39 -0.38
N TYR A 119 -11.54 -0.74 -1.63
CA TYR A 119 -12.43 -1.53 -2.47
C TYR A 119 -12.77 -2.89 -1.83
N ALA A 120 -11.75 -3.62 -1.36
CA ALA A 120 -11.93 -4.95 -0.77
C ALA A 120 -12.76 -4.92 0.53
N THR A 121 -12.61 -3.87 1.34
CA THR A 121 -13.28 -3.75 2.66
C THR A 121 -14.58 -2.95 2.62
N ASN A 122 -14.94 -2.38 1.46
CA ASN A 122 -16.01 -1.40 1.29
C ASN A 122 -15.80 -0.12 2.12
N SER A 123 -14.56 0.33 2.24
CA SER A 123 -14.21 1.58 2.92
C SER A 123 -14.01 2.67 1.86
N THR A 124 -14.84 3.72 1.92
CA THR A 124 -14.81 4.80 0.91
C THR A 124 -13.93 5.97 1.31
N VAL A 125 -13.46 6.01 2.57
CA VAL A 125 -12.55 7.04 3.09
C VAL A 125 -11.37 6.36 3.76
N ALA A 126 -10.17 6.87 3.51
CA ALA A 126 -8.93 6.43 4.12
C ALA A 126 -8.18 7.61 4.72
N TYR A 127 -7.55 7.39 5.88
CA TYR A 127 -6.66 8.35 6.52
C TYR A 127 -5.26 7.74 6.59
N ASN A 128 -4.23 8.55 6.32
CA ASN A 128 -2.85 8.18 6.58
C ASN A 128 -2.32 9.01 7.75
N TYR A 129 -2.11 8.38 8.89
CA TYR A 129 -1.53 9.05 10.06
C TYR A 129 -0.01 9.02 9.93
N ILE A 130 0.60 10.16 9.63
CA ILE A 130 2.04 10.33 9.49
C ILE A 130 2.57 11.09 10.72
N ARG A 131 3.65 10.58 11.33
CA ARG A 131 4.25 11.19 12.53
C ARG A 131 4.75 12.62 12.29
N GLY A 132 4.74 13.43 13.35
CA GLY A 132 5.09 14.86 13.29
C GLY A 132 6.53 15.16 12.87
N GLU A 133 7.45 14.21 13.05
CA GLU A 133 8.86 14.36 12.64
C GLU A 133 9.03 14.28 11.11
N PHE A 134 8.00 13.86 10.37
CA PHE A 134 8.06 13.67 8.91
C PHE A 134 7.47 14.85 8.12
N LEU A 135 7.15 15.96 8.78
CA LEU A 135 6.56 17.14 8.15
C LEU A 135 7.44 17.81 7.08
N GLY A 136 8.77 17.67 7.18
CA GLY A 136 9.70 18.38 6.28
C GLY A 136 9.82 17.80 4.88
N GLU A 137 9.58 16.50 4.68
CA GLU A 137 9.78 15.85 3.38
C GLU A 137 8.75 14.75 3.08
N PRO A 138 8.58 13.68 3.89
CA PRO A 138 7.57 12.66 3.58
C PRO A 138 6.14 13.20 3.42
N VAL A 139 5.71 14.14 4.27
CA VAL A 139 4.36 14.73 4.17
C VAL A 139 4.16 15.51 2.86
N PRO A 140 5.00 16.49 2.49
CA PRO A 140 4.90 17.15 1.19
C PRO A 140 4.97 16.21 -0.02
N ARG A 141 5.75 15.13 0.07
CA ARG A 141 5.84 14.10 -0.98
C ARG A 141 4.53 13.33 -1.13
N PHE A 142 3.95 12.91 -0.01
CA PHE A 142 2.69 12.19 0.02
C PHE A 142 1.52 13.07 -0.43
N ASP A 143 1.46 14.32 0.03
CA ASP A 143 0.43 15.28 -0.37
C ASP A 143 0.47 15.59 -1.86
N ALA A 144 1.66 15.71 -2.45
CA ALA A 144 1.81 15.93 -3.90
C ALA A 144 1.45 14.70 -4.75
N ALA A 145 1.27 13.53 -4.14
CA ALA A 145 0.93 12.28 -4.81
C ALA A 145 -0.57 11.94 -4.77
N LEU A 146 -1.36 12.65 -3.94
CA LEU A 146 -2.83 12.56 -3.87
C LEU A 146 -3.48 13.25 -5.08
#